data_AF-I1CNP0-F1
#
_entry.id   AF-I1CNP0-F1
#
_cell.length_a   1.000
_cell.length_b   1.000
_cell.length_c   1.000
_cell.angle_alpha   90.00
_cell.angle_beta   90.00
_cell.angle_gamma   90.00
#
_symmetry.space_group_name_H-M   'P 1'
#
loop_
_entity.id
_entity.type
_entity.pdbx_description
1 polymer ?
#
loop_
_entity_poly.entity_id
_entity_poly.type
_entity_poly.pdbx_seq_one_letter_code
_entity_poly.pdbx_strand_id
1 'polypeptide(L)'
;MSVSSSVVSLSRRGGRTSGQLSAPYGSRTPSDGDRVSEARIIVSEETTWTYRRSKSQFYYRCRTPSSIGIHNDRQESITKGSVFFNKKSDINKVYIVLSEHFRKASIATIIRTVRISGPTVSQLAVDCQMLMHNDFIRYFGDYKLGDNELCDHIQIDESKFGKRKYNRGSRRDGVWVFGMVEALRTGITYSYTDPTTGVQETRQKFSAGRRMLCTVPNRTAATLLPILYQFCKEGAVIRSDGWRAYSSLHPDDKVYGEMSNLWFTLVIALQSIAQHVY
;
A
#
# COMPACT_ATOMS: atom_id res chain seq x y z
N MET A 1 2.20 8.01 -33.20
CA MET A 1 0.76 8.34 -33.30
C MET A 1 0.24 8.53 -31.88
N SER A 2 -0.16 9.75 -31.55
CA SER A 2 -0.62 10.17 -30.23
C SER A 2 -2.05 9.69 -29.96
N VAL A 3 -2.30 9.03 -28.84
CA VAL A 3 -3.65 8.66 -28.40
C VAL A 3 -4.10 9.66 -27.33
N SER A 4 -5.15 10.41 -27.65
CA SER A 4 -5.82 11.38 -26.78
C SER A 4 -6.81 10.65 -25.85
N SER A 5 -6.81 10.98 -24.56
CA SER A 5 -7.87 10.56 -23.63
C SER A 5 -8.84 11.72 -23.37
N SER A 6 -10.05 11.55 -23.87
CA SER A 6 -11.20 12.43 -23.62
C SER A 6 -11.87 12.08 -22.29
N VAL A 7 -11.90 13.03 -21.36
CA VAL A 7 -12.62 12.91 -20.08
C VAL A 7 -14.05 13.39 -20.26
N VAL A 8 -15.02 12.50 -20.06
CA VAL A 8 -16.45 12.80 -20.05
C VAL A 8 -16.84 13.43 -18.71
N SER A 9 -17.34 14.67 -18.74
CA SER A 9 -17.83 15.40 -17.58
C SER A 9 -19.28 15.05 -17.25
N LEU A 10 -19.53 14.57 -16.02
CA LEU A 10 -20.89 14.49 -15.45
C LEU A 10 -21.12 15.68 -14.51
N SER A 11 -22.09 16.52 -14.87
CA SER A 11 -22.55 17.67 -14.07
C SER A 11 -23.51 17.20 -12.97
N ARG A 12 -23.27 17.64 -11.72
CA ARG A 12 -24.28 17.65 -10.65
C ARG A 12 -24.33 19.01 -9.98
N ARG A 13 -25.54 19.58 -9.98
CA ARG A 13 -25.93 20.87 -9.41
C ARG A 13 -25.92 20.85 -7.87
N GLY A 14 -25.35 21.92 -7.30
CA GLY A 14 -25.95 22.73 -6.22
C GLY A 14 -25.83 22.26 -4.76
N GLY A 15 -24.99 22.94 -3.97
CA GLY A 15 -25.19 23.08 -2.52
C GLY A 15 -23.95 23.26 -1.63
N ARG A 16 -23.55 24.52 -1.43
CA ARG A 16 -22.63 25.10 -0.42
C ARG A 16 -21.10 24.99 -0.64
N THR A 17 -20.56 26.16 -0.98
CA THR A 17 -19.17 26.58 -1.12
C THR A 17 -18.45 26.76 0.21
N SER A 18 -17.26 26.16 0.35
CA SER A 18 -16.18 26.69 1.19
C SER A 18 -14.81 26.32 0.59
N GLY A 19 -14.07 27.33 0.13
CA GLY A 19 -12.63 27.29 -0.09
C GLY A 19 -12.16 26.62 -1.38
N GLN A 20 -12.11 27.38 -2.48
CA GLN A 20 -11.30 27.04 -3.66
C GLN A 20 -9.82 26.92 -3.26
N LEU A 21 -9.22 25.75 -3.47
CA LEU A 21 -7.77 25.60 -3.62
C LEU A 21 -7.49 25.57 -5.13
N SER A 22 -7.11 26.72 -5.66
CA SER A 22 -6.52 26.84 -6.98
C SER A 22 -5.14 26.16 -6.95
N ALA A 23 -4.98 25.09 -7.72
CA ALA A 23 -3.67 24.58 -8.06
C ALA A 23 -3.01 25.53 -9.06
N PRO A 24 -1.71 25.80 -8.90
CA PRO A 24 -0.86 25.64 -10.06
C PRO A 24 0.40 24.83 -9.72
N TYR A 25 0.92 24.20 -10.77
CA TYR A 25 2.16 23.43 -10.90
C TYR A 25 2.01 21.91 -10.97
N GLY A 26 2.26 21.44 -12.19
CA GLY A 26 2.13 20.08 -12.65
C GLY A 26 2.96 19.07 -11.88
N SER A 27 2.35 17.92 -11.66
CA SER A 27 3.02 16.66 -11.38
C SER A 27 3.94 16.30 -12.54
N ARG A 28 5.22 16.64 -12.44
CA ARG A 28 6.27 15.91 -13.16
C ARG A 28 6.46 14.58 -12.44
N THR A 29 6.02 13.50 -13.05
CA THR A 29 6.60 12.17 -12.80
C THR A 29 8.05 12.22 -13.28
N PRO A 30 9.05 11.94 -12.43
CA PRO A 30 10.43 11.80 -12.90
C PRO A 30 10.47 10.63 -13.89
N SER A 31 11.07 10.86 -15.06
CA SER A 31 11.41 9.79 -16.00
C SER A 31 12.46 8.86 -15.40
N ASP A 32 12.48 7.59 -15.81
CA ASP A 32 13.30 6.44 -15.33
C ASP A 32 14.84 6.62 -15.33
N GLY A 33 15.37 7.84 -15.39
CA GLY A 33 16.79 8.17 -15.27
C GLY A 33 17.16 9.00 -14.04
N ASP A 34 16.19 9.53 -13.30
CA ASP A 34 16.49 10.33 -12.10
C ASP A 34 16.81 9.39 -10.94
N ARG A 35 18.05 8.88 -10.92
CA ARG A 35 18.69 8.51 -9.66
C ARG A 35 18.44 9.67 -8.70
N VAL A 36 17.66 9.42 -7.65
CA VAL A 36 17.62 10.34 -6.51
C VAL A 36 19.06 10.39 -6.04
N SER A 37 19.80 11.39 -6.53
CA SER A 37 21.12 11.71 -6.02
C SER A 37 20.91 11.76 -4.53
N GLU A 38 21.54 10.82 -3.81
CA GLU A 38 21.73 10.97 -2.38
C GLU A 38 22.04 12.45 -2.19
N ALA A 39 21.20 13.15 -1.45
CA ALA A 39 21.43 14.55 -1.18
C ALA A 39 22.71 14.61 -0.35
N ARG A 40 23.87 14.57 -1.02
CA ARG A 40 25.14 14.97 -0.48
C ARG A 40 24.97 16.45 -0.27
N ILE A 41 24.59 16.77 0.96
CA ILE A 41 24.59 18.14 1.45
C ILE A 41 26.06 18.57 1.36
N ILE A 42 26.40 19.30 0.31
CA ILE A 42 27.69 19.98 0.21
C ILE A 42 27.60 21.11 1.23
N VAL A 43 28.09 20.86 2.43
CA VAL A 43 28.27 21.90 3.45
C VAL A 43 29.42 22.77 2.98
N SER A 44 29.15 23.89 2.32
CA SER A 44 30.15 24.93 2.10
C SER A 44 30.30 25.79 3.37
N GLU A 45 31.47 26.39 3.56
CA GLU A 45 31.79 27.27 4.70
C GLU A 45 30.83 28.48 4.85
N GLU A 46 30.05 28.77 3.81
CA GLU A 46 29.14 29.91 3.70
C GLU A 46 27.70 29.62 4.15
N THR A 47 27.45 28.41 4.69
CA THR A 47 26.11 27.96 5.04
C THR A 47 25.93 27.72 6.52
N THR A 48 24.93 28.41 7.09
CA THR A 48 24.74 28.49 8.55
C THR A 48 23.41 27.89 8.96
N TRP A 49 23.42 27.13 10.07
CA TRP A 49 22.20 26.67 10.72
C TRP A 49 21.56 27.81 11.49
N THR A 50 20.27 28.04 11.26
CA THR A 50 19.50 29.07 11.97
C THR A 50 18.32 28.43 12.69
N TYR A 51 18.22 28.64 14.00
CA TYR A 51 17.08 28.16 14.77
C TYR A 51 15.90 29.12 14.66
N ARG A 52 14.76 28.63 14.18
CA ARG A 52 13.54 29.44 14.03
C ARG A 52 12.58 29.15 15.17
N ARG A 53 12.53 30.05 16.16
CA ARG A 53 11.65 29.93 17.35
C ARG A 53 10.18 29.70 17.00
N SER A 54 9.66 30.39 15.97
CA SER A 54 8.25 30.25 15.54
C SER A 54 7.87 28.87 15.02
N LYS A 55 8.86 28.03 14.71
CA LYS A 55 8.68 26.66 14.18
C LYS A 55 9.37 25.60 15.06
N SER A 56 10.03 26.03 16.14
CA SER A 56 10.82 25.19 17.04
C SER A 56 11.78 24.23 16.33
N GLN A 57 12.38 24.67 15.22
CA GLN A 57 13.24 23.82 14.39
C GLN A 57 14.35 24.63 13.71
N PHE A 58 15.40 23.93 13.31
CA PHE A 58 16.49 24.51 12.53
C PHE A 58 16.09 24.66 11.05
N TYR A 59 16.79 25.57 10.38
CA TYR A 59 16.76 25.77 8.94
C TYR A 59 18.19 25.99 8.44
N TYR A 60 18.50 25.41 7.30
CA TYR A 60 19.64 25.77 6.50
C TYR A 60 19.36 27.11 5.82
N ARG A 61 20.32 28.04 5.89
CA ARG A 61 20.22 29.33 5.21
C ARG A 61 21.52 29.60 4.46
N CYS A 62 21.40 29.79 3.15
CA CYS A 62 22.49 30.27 2.32
C CYS A 62 22.67 31.78 2.56
N ARG A 63 23.85 32.21 3.00
CA ARG A 63 24.16 33.62 3.32
C ARG A 63 25.13 34.28 2.34
N THR A 64 25.37 33.71 1.16
CA THR A 64 26.26 34.30 0.17
C THR A 64 25.88 35.78 -0.04
N PRO A 65 26.83 36.72 0.14
CA PRO A 65 26.58 38.13 -0.09
C PRO A 65 26.02 38.30 -1.49
N SER A 66 24.79 38.78 -1.56
CA SER A 66 24.07 38.94 -2.81
C SER A 66 24.82 39.91 -3.71
N SER A 67 25.37 39.44 -4.83
CA SER A 67 25.28 40.24 -6.05
C SER A 67 23.78 40.36 -6.38
N ILE A 68 23.31 41.61 -6.45
CA ILE A 68 21.91 41.94 -6.76
C ILE A 68 21.45 41.14 -7.99
N GLY A 69 20.44 40.29 -7.82
CA GLY A 69 19.78 39.55 -8.89
C GLY A 69 20.20 38.09 -9.12
N ILE A 70 21.21 37.54 -8.43
CA ILE A 70 21.74 36.18 -8.77
C ILE A 70 21.27 35.07 -7.81
N HIS A 71 21.03 35.35 -6.52
CA HIS A 71 20.64 34.30 -5.57
C HIS A 71 19.60 34.81 -4.55
N ASN A 72 18.40 34.22 -4.57
CA ASN A 72 17.38 34.47 -3.55
C ASN A 72 17.82 33.90 -2.19
N ASP A 73 17.42 34.50 -1.07
CA ASP A 73 17.61 33.93 0.28
C ASP A 73 16.90 32.56 0.37
N ARG A 74 17.65 31.50 0.04
CA ARG A 74 17.14 30.13 0.04
C ARG A 74 17.27 29.59 1.45
N GLN A 75 16.12 29.31 2.04
CA GLN A 75 15.99 28.66 3.33
C GLN A 75 15.37 27.29 3.15
N GLU A 76 15.99 26.28 3.75
CA GLU A 76 15.52 24.90 3.69
C GLU A 76 15.37 24.33 5.09
N SER A 77 14.23 23.71 5.37
CA SER A 77 14.03 23.09 6.69
C SER A 77 14.84 21.82 6.79
N ILE A 78 15.41 21.57 7.97
CA ILE A 78 16.18 20.35 8.25
C ILE A 78 15.33 19.09 8.19
N THR A 79 14.01 19.25 8.35
CA THR A 79 13.05 18.15 8.27
C THR A 79 12.55 17.93 6.85
N LYS A 80 12.94 18.73 5.86
CA LYS A 80 12.46 18.57 4.48
C LYS A 80 12.80 17.19 3.95
N GLY A 81 11.81 16.57 3.30
CA GLY A 81 11.88 15.18 2.85
C GLY A 81 11.57 14.12 3.92
N SER A 82 11.26 14.52 5.17
CA SER A 82 10.88 13.60 6.25
C SER A 82 9.41 13.76 6.68
N VAL A 83 8.91 12.81 7.49
CA VAL A 83 7.58 12.85 8.13
C VAL A 83 7.35 14.09 9.00
N PHE A 84 8.43 14.74 9.47
CA PHE A 84 8.36 15.90 10.33
C PHE A 84 8.19 17.22 9.54
N PHE A 85 8.35 17.18 8.21
CA PHE A 85 8.27 18.37 7.38
C PHE A 85 6.87 18.98 7.39
N ASN A 86 6.82 20.31 7.55
CA ASN A 86 5.60 21.11 7.44
C ASN A 86 4.44 20.65 8.34
N LYS A 87 4.74 20.02 9.49
CA LYS A 87 3.72 19.67 10.49
C LYS A 87 3.38 20.91 11.33
N LYS A 88 2.09 21.07 11.62
CA LYS A 88 1.60 22.12 12.54
C LYS A 88 1.91 21.78 14.00
N SER A 89 2.00 20.49 14.32
CA SER A 89 2.38 20.01 15.64
C SER A 89 3.89 20.07 15.85
N ASP A 90 4.31 20.30 17.09
CA ASP A 90 5.71 20.27 17.50
C ASP A 90 6.37 18.93 17.17
N ILE A 91 7.64 18.97 16.75
CA ILE A 91 8.40 17.79 16.30
C ILE A 91 8.47 16.69 17.37
N ASN A 92 8.59 17.05 18.65
CA ASN A 92 8.66 16.07 19.74
C ASN A 92 7.32 15.38 19.94
N LYS A 93 6.22 16.13 19.79
CA LYS A 93 4.89 15.55 19.88
C LYS A 93 4.61 14.61 18.71
N VAL A 94 5.02 14.99 17.49
CA VAL A 94 4.95 14.10 16.33
C VAL A 94 5.74 12.82 16.62
N TYR A 95 6.99 12.94 17.06
CA TYR A 95 7.84 11.79 17.39
C TYR A 95 7.19 10.84 18.41
N ILE A 96 6.63 11.36 19.51
CA ILE A 96 5.96 10.52 20.51
C ILE A 96 4.76 9.79 19.90
N VAL A 97 3.91 10.49 19.12
CA VAL A 97 2.77 9.86 18.42
C VAL A 97 3.24 8.70 17.55
N LEU A 98 4.30 8.89 16.75
CA LEU A 98 4.82 7.82 15.89
C LEU A 98 5.34 6.64 16.73
N SER A 99 6.14 6.93 17.77
CA SER A 99 6.71 5.89 18.63
C SER A 99 5.65 5.03 19.33
N GLU A 100 4.58 5.66 19.83
CA GLU A 100 3.47 4.98 20.48
C GLU A 100 2.61 4.21 19.47
N HIS A 101 2.44 4.74 18.26
CA HIS A 101 1.78 4.04 17.17
C HIS A 101 2.52 2.75 16.80
N PHE A 102 3.86 2.79 16.70
CA PHE A 102 4.68 1.60 16.45
C PHE A 102 4.61 0.57 17.59
N ARG A 103 4.42 1.02 18.84
CA ARG A 103 4.13 0.15 19.99
C ARG A 103 2.69 -0.39 20.02
N LYS A 104 1.90 -0.14 18.96
CA LYS A 104 0.50 -0.56 18.83
C LYS A 104 -0.42 0.02 19.91
N ALA A 105 -0.08 1.19 20.46
CA ALA A 105 -0.97 1.90 21.38
C ALA A 105 -2.27 2.33 20.69
N SER A 106 -3.39 2.29 21.41
CA SER A 106 -4.66 2.78 20.88
C SER A 106 -4.61 4.30 20.64
N ILE A 107 -5.32 4.78 19.61
CA ILE A 107 -5.45 6.23 19.33
C ILE A 107 -5.92 6.99 20.58
N ALA A 108 -6.86 6.42 21.34
CA ALA A 108 -7.35 7.01 22.58
C ALA A 108 -6.25 7.18 23.64
N THR A 109 -5.34 6.21 23.75
CA THR A 109 -4.17 6.30 24.64
C THR A 109 -3.23 7.40 24.17
N ILE A 110 -2.92 7.44 22.86
CA ILE A 110 -2.01 8.45 22.29
C ILE A 110 -2.55 9.88 22.51
N ILE A 111 -3.86 10.09 22.30
CA ILE A 111 -4.51 11.38 22.55
C ILE A 111 -4.35 11.81 24.02
N ARG A 112 -4.59 10.88 24.96
CA ARG A 112 -4.46 11.13 26.40
C ARG A 112 -3.02 11.48 26.80
N THR A 113 -2.03 10.82 26.21
CA THR A 113 -0.61 11.02 26.52
C THR A 113 -0.05 12.32 25.93
N VAL A 114 -0.30 12.59 24.64
CA VAL A 114 0.40 13.67 23.89
C VAL A 114 -0.39 15.00 23.89
N ARG A 115 -1.66 14.98 24.33
CA ARG A 115 -2.57 16.15 24.33
C ARG A 115 -2.66 16.82 22.95
N ILE A 116 -2.78 16.00 21.91
CA ILE A 116 -3.02 16.42 20.52
C ILE A 116 -4.46 16.05 20.13
N SER A 117 -5.06 16.83 19.23
CA SER A 117 -6.40 16.56 18.72
C SER A 117 -6.47 15.18 18.03
N GLY A 118 -7.58 14.45 18.22
CA GLY A 118 -7.78 13.16 17.60
C GLY A 118 -7.57 13.14 16.08
N PRO A 119 -8.12 14.10 15.31
CA PRO A 119 -7.89 14.19 13.87
C PRO A 119 -6.40 14.27 13.49
N THR A 120 -5.60 15.01 14.26
CA THR A 120 -4.16 15.12 14.02
C THR A 120 -3.43 13.81 14.31
N VAL A 121 -3.78 13.11 15.41
CA VAL A 121 -3.19 11.78 15.71
C VAL A 121 -3.54 10.77 14.62
N SER A 122 -4.79 10.74 14.17
CA SER A 122 -5.22 9.88 13.07
C SER A 122 -4.47 10.20 11.77
N GLN A 123 -4.30 11.47 11.42
CA GLN A 123 -3.54 11.86 10.23
C GLN A 123 -2.07 11.45 10.33
N LEU A 124 -1.44 11.63 11.49
CA LEU A 124 -0.04 11.21 11.70
C LEU A 124 0.13 9.68 11.57
N ALA A 125 -0.84 8.91 12.04
CA ALA A 125 -0.85 7.45 11.85
C ALA A 125 -0.98 7.07 10.37
N VAL A 126 -1.85 7.75 9.61
CA VAL A 126 -1.99 7.56 8.15
C VAL A 126 -0.71 7.94 7.41
N ASP A 127 -0.11 9.09 7.76
CA ASP A 127 1.15 9.54 7.16
C ASP A 127 2.27 8.51 7.39
N CYS A 128 2.34 7.92 8.59
CA CYS A 128 3.26 6.83 8.90
C CYS A 128 3.01 5.58 8.04
N GLN A 129 1.75 5.18 7.88
CA GLN A 129 1.39 4.05 7.03
C GLN A 129 1.78 4.29 5.58
N MET A 130 1.55 5.51 5.06
CA MET A 130 1.95 5.87 3.71
C MET A 130 3.46 5.84 3.53
N LEU A 131 4.24 6.29 4.51
CA LEU A 131 5.71 6.21 4.46
C LEU A 131 6.20 4.78 4.46
N MET A 132 5.68 3.93 5.36
CA MET A 132 6.01 2.50 5.35
C MET A 132 5.63 1.84 4.03
N HIS A 133 4.50 2.22 3.43
CA HIS A 133 4.08 1.71 2.13
C HIS A 133 4.99 2.19 1.00
N ASN A 134 5.42 3.46 1.02
CA ASN A 134 6.34 4.00 0.03
C ASN A 134 7.73 3.37 0.14
N ASP A 135 8.25 3.23 1.36
CA ASP A 135 9.50 2.51 1.62
C ASP A 135 9.39 1.04 1.24
N PHE A 136 8.24 0.41 1.49
CA PHE A 136 7.96 -0.95 1.03
C PHE A 136 8.07 -1.04 -0.50
N ILE A 137 7.38 -0.18 -1.24
CA ILE A 137 7.46 -0.16 -2.71
C ILE A 137 8.89 0.15 -3.19
N ARG A 138 9.60 1.06 -2.52
CA ARG A 138 10.92 1.54 -2.97
C ARG A 138 12.03 0.53 -2.73
N TYR A 139 12.07 -0.09 -1.56
CA TYR A 139 13.13 -1.01 -1.17
C TYR A 139 12.79 -2.47 -1.42
N PHE A 140 11.49 -2.77 -1.57
CA PHE A 140 10.98 -4.09 -1.86
C PHE A 140 10.19 -4.05 -3.18
N GLY A 141 10.62 -3.25 -4.16
CA GLY A 141 9.96 -3.17 -5.48
C GLY A 141 9.96 -4.50 -6.24
N ASP A 142 10.97 -5.34 -6.00
CA ASP A 142 11.06 -6.71 -6.51
C ASP A 142 10.31 -7.72 -5.62
N TYR A 143 9.54 -7.26 -4.63
CA TYR A 143 8.81 -8.13 -3.73
C TYR A 143 7.63 -8.76 -4.45
N LYS A 144 7.85 -9.99 -4.89
CA LYS A 144 6.78 -10.83 -5.40
C LYS A 144 6.52 -12.01 -4.46
N LEU A 145 5.25 -12.24 -4.17
CA LEU A 145 4.81 -13.47 -3.53
C LEU A 145 5.11 -14.64 -4.47
N GLY A 146 5.52 -15.77 -3.92
CA GLY A 146 5.93 -16.94 -4.71
C GLY A 146 7.43 -17.01 -5.01
N ASP A 147 8.22 -16.00 -4.63
CA ASP A 147 9.70 -16.06 -4.74
C ASP A 147 10.39 -16.92 -3.67
N ASN A 148 9.66 -17.35 -2.64
CA ASN A 148 10.21 -18.22 -1.61
C ASN A 148 10.27 -19.66 -2.12
N GLU A 149 11.42 -20.33 -2.01
CA GLU A 149 11.61 -21.74 -2.41
C GLU A 149 10.66 -22.72 -1.71
N LEU A 150 10.20 -22.37 -0.50
CA LEU A 150 9.21 -23.15 0.24
C LEU A 150 7.77 -22.86 -0.18
N CYS A 151 7.52 -21.83 -1.01
CA CYS A 151 6.17 -21.50 -1.47
C CYS A 151 5.69 -22.56 -2.45
N ASP A 152 4.59 -23.22 -2.09
CA ASP A 152 3.91 -24.17 -2.97
C ASP A 152 2.94 -23.45 -3.92
N HIS A 153 2.15 -22.54 -3.36
CA HIS A 153 1.16 -21.74 -4.06
C HIS A 153 0.81 -20.48 -3.27
N ILE A 154 0.10 -19.56 -3.92
CA ILE A 154 -0.46 -18.34 -3.33
C ILE A 154 -1.96 -18.52 -3.25
N GLN A 155 -2.53 -18.36 -2.05
CA GLN A 155 -3.98 -18.35 -1.88
C GLN A 155 -4.50 -16.93 -1.95
N ILE A 156 -5.57 -16.71 -2.70
CA ILE A 156 -6.21 -15.40 -2.83
C ILE A 156 -7.66 -15.44 -2.35
N ASP A 157 -8.14 -14.30 -1.85
CA ASP A 157 -9.53 -14.13 -1.41
C ASP A 157 -10.00 -12.67 -1.50
N GLU A 158 -11.30 -12.48 -1.71
CA GLU A 158 -11.97 -11.18 -1.68
C GLU A 158 -12.98 -11.09 -0.54
N SER A 159 -12.71 -10.19 0.41
CA SER A 159 -13.58 -9.94 1.54
C SER A 159 -14.22 -8.55 1.49
N LYS A 160 -15.54 -8.46 1.71
CA LYS A 160 -16.26 -7.17 1.81
C LYS A 160 -16.51 -6.77 3.26
N PHE A 161 -15.84 -5.72 3.71
CA PHE A 161 -16.00 -5.16 5.06
C PHE A 161 -17.02 -4.04 5.07
N GLY A 162 -18.17 -4.25 5.71
CA GLY A 162 -19.21 -3.23 5.79
C GLY A 162 -20.47 -3.67 6.55
N LYS A 163 -20.35 -4.65 7.44
CA LYS A 163 -21.49 -5.20 8.18
C LYS A 163 -21.92 -4.22 9.28
N ARG A 164 -23.24 -4.02 9.41
CA ARG A 164 -23.82 -3.26 10.53
C ARG A 164 -23.51 -3.96 11.85
N LYS A 165 -23.12 -3.20 12.88
CA LYS A 165 -23.01 -3.73 14.25
C LYS A 165 -24.43 -4.13 14.72
N TYR A 166 -24.63 -5.38 15.08
CA TYR A 166 -25.94 -5.93 15.52
C TYR A 166 -27.10 -5.74 14.53
N ASN A 167 -26.82 -5.64 13.22
CA ASN A 167 -27.81 -5.27 12.19
C ASN A 167 -28.50 -3.90 12.42
N ARG A 168 -28.03 -3.08 13.36
CA ARG A 168 -28.59 -1.77 13.71
C ARG A 168 -27.76 -0.61 13.12
N GLY A 169 -28.40 0.52 12.85
CA GLY A 169 -27.78 1.75 12.36
C GLY A 169 -27.71 1.91 10.83
N SER A 170 -27.15 3.04 10.38
CA SER A 170 -27.01 3.39 8.96
C SER A 170 -26.20 2.34 8.20
N ARG A 171 -26.69 1.90 7.03
CA ARG A 171 -25.86 1.13 6.10
C ARG A 171 -24.77 2.07 5.59
N ARG A 172 -23.53 1.63 5.65
CA ARG A 172 -22.40 2.23 4.93
C ARG A 172 -22.07 1.31 3.76
N ASP A 173 -21.64 1.87 2.65
CA ASP A 173 -21.07 1.04 1.60
C ASP A 173 -19.81 0.36 2.15
N GLY A 174 -19.76 -0.96 1.99
CA GLY A 174 -18.64 -1.76 2.45
C GLY A 174 -17.44 -1.59 1.53
N VAL A 175 -16.25 -1.66 2.12
CA VAL A 175 -14.96 -1.63 1.42
C VAL A 175 -14.59 -3.06 1.01
N TRP A 176 -14.26 -3.26 -0.25
CA TRP A 176 -13.68 -4.52 -0.70
C TRP A 176 -12.19 -4.56 -0.34
N VAL A 177 -11.76 -5.69 0.21
CA VAL A 177 -10.36 -5.98 0.50
C VAL A 177 -10.00 -7.23 -0.28
N PHE A 178 -8.94 -7.13 -1.08
CA PHE A 178 -8.34 -8.24 -1.79
C PHE A 178 -7.09 -8.69 -1.03
N GLY A 179 -7.05 -9.97 -0.66
CA GLY A 179 -5.98 -10.58 0.12
C GLY A 179 -5.28 -11.68 -0.65
N MET A 180 -3.98 -11.80 -0.41
CA MET A 180 -3.16 -12.89 -0.94
C MET A 180 -2.14 -13.35 0.10
N VAL A 181 -1.90 -14.65 0.20
CA VAL A 181 -0.99 -15.25 1.19
C VAL A 181 -0.22 -16.43 0.59
N GLU A 182 1.07 -16.53 0.91
CA GLU A 182 1.89 -17.68 0.55
C GLU A 182 1.52 -18.89 1.42
N ALA A 183 1.30 -20.03 0.78
CA ALA A 183 1.24 -21.33 1.42
C ALA A 183 2.62 -21.99 1.34
N LEU A 184 3.32 -22.05 2.48
CA LEU A 184 4.66 -22.62 2.55
C LEU A 184 4.61 -24.11 2.91
N ARG A 185 5.41 -24.92 2.22
CA ARG A 185 5.56 -26.36 2.51
C ARG A 185 6.17 -26.54 3.90
N THR A 186 5.51 -27.32 4.74
CA THR A 186 6.02 -27.66 6.09
C THR A 186 6.77 -28.99 6.14
N GLY A 187 6.67 -29.80 5.08
CA GLY A 187 7.12 -31.21 5.10
C GLY A 187 6.22 -32.15 5.91
N ILE A 188 5.17 -31.63 6.57
CA ILE A 188 4.25 -32.41 7.38
C ILE A 188 3.05 -32.82 6.53
N THR A 189 2.67 -34.09 6.59
CA THR A 189 1.43 -34.62 6.00
C THR A 189 0.46 -35.06 7.10
N TYR A 190 -0.83 -35.06 6.80
CA TYR A 190 -1.88 -35.55 7.69
C TYR A 190 -2.93 -36.34 6.89
N SER A 191 -3.57 -37.32 7.54
CA SER A 191 -4.72 -38.01 6.96
C SER A 191 -5.98 -37.15 7.11
N TYR A 192 -6.68 -36.96 6.00
CA TYR A 192 -7.98 -36.31 5.95
C TYR A 192 -9.02 -37.33 5.51
N THR A 193 -10.15 -37.35 6.20
CA THR A 193 -11.33 -38.12 5.77
C THR A 193 -12.37 -37.14 5.29
N ASP A 194 -12.77 -37.25 4.03
CA ASP A 194 -13.84 -36.43 3.49
C ASP A 194 -15.17 -36.76 4.20
N PRO A 195 -15.85 -35.78 4.82
CA PRO A 195 -17.07 -36.05 5.57
C PRO A 195 -18.28 -36.42 4.69
N THR A 196 -18.21 -36.14 3.39
CA THR A 196 -19.27 -36.42 2.41
C THR A 196 -19.06 -37.77 1.75
N THR A 197 -17.82 -38.10 1.38
CA THR A 197 -17.50 -39.32 0.61
C THR A 197 -16.92 -40.44 1.48
N GLY A 198 -16.45 -40.14 2.70
CA GLY A 198 -15.78 -41.08 3.59
C GLY A 198 -14.38 -41.51 3.14
N VAL A 199 -13.88 -40.96 2.03
CA VAL A 199 -12.58 -41.31 1.46
C VAL A 199 -11.47 -40.74 2.34
N GLN A 200 -10.49 -41.59 2.68
CA GLN A 200 -9.26 -41.17 3.34
C GLN A 200 -8.19 -40.81 2.32
N GLU A 201 -7.59 -39.64 2.50
CA GLU A 201 -6.49 -39.16 1.67
C GLU A 201 -5.39 -38.53 2.53
N THR A 202 -4.16 -38.63 2.04
CA THR A 202 -3.01 -37.98 2.68
C THR A 202 -2.86 -36.60 2.09
N ARG A 203 -2.91 -35.57 2.94
CA ARG A 203 -2.80 -34.16 2.55
C ARG A 203 -1.54 -33.53 3.13
N GLN A 204 -1.00 -32.55 2.41
CA GLN A 204 0.11 -31.74 2.90
C GLN A 204 -0.38 -30.61 3.79
N LYS A 205 0.35 -30.34 4.88
CA LYS A 205 0.13 -29.19 5.74
C LYS A 205 0.98 -28.01 5.24
N PHE A 206 0.35 -26.84 5.17
CA PHE A 206 1.02 -25.59 4.80
C PHE A 206 1.08 -24.64 6.00
N SER A 207 2.06 -23.75 6.01
CA SER A 207 2.16 -22.63 6.95
C SER A 207 2.05 -21.30 6.21
N ALA A 208 1.47 -20.30 6.88
CA ALA A 208 1.25 -19.00 6.26
C ALA A 208 2.57 -18.25 6.15
N GLY A 209 2.95 -17.90 4.92
CA GLY A 209 4.13 -17.09 4.64
C GLY A 209 3.80 -15.60 4.57
N ARG A 210 4.41 -14.94 3.58
CA ARG A 210 4.18 -13.52 3.32
C ARG A 210 2.74 -13.30 2.86
N ARG A 211 2.22 -12.11 3.18
CA ARG A 211 0.82 -11.75 2.92
C ARG A 211 0.74 -10.33 2.41
N MET A 212 -0.25 -10.08 1.56
CA MET A 212 -0.58 -8.74 1.13
C MET A 212 -2.09 -8.56 1.12
N LEU A 213 -2.52 -7.39 1.59
CA LEU A 213 -3.91 -6.98 1.58
C LEU A 213 -3.98 -5.58 0.97
N CYS A 214 -4.93 -5.37 0.07
CA CYS A 214 -5.20 -4.06 -0.50
C CYS A 214 -6.70 -3.81 -0.60
N THR A 215 -7.11 -2.55 -0.42
CA THR A 215 -8.50 -2.16 -0.65
C THR A 215 -8.72 -1.96 -2.14
N VAL A 216 -9.80 -2.51 -2.68
CA VAL A 216 -10.14 -2.40 -4.10
C VAL A 216 -11.51 -1.74 -4.27
N PRO A 217 -11.74 -0.99 -5.37
CA PRO A 217 -13.05 -0.39 -5.60
C PRO A 217 -14.14 -1.43 -5.90
N ASN A 218 -13.76 -2.56 -6.50
CA ASN A 218 -14.64 -3.67 -6.85
C ASN A 218 -13.83 -4.96 -7.07
N ARG A 219 -14.53 -6.10 -7.15
CA ARG A 219 -13.94 -7.44 -7.39
C ARG A 219 -13.97 -7.89 -8.86
N THR A 220 -13.85 -6.94 -9.79
CA THR A 220 -13.85 -7.29 -11.23
C THR A 220 -12.46 -7.72 -11.68
N ALA A 221 -12.39 -8.53 -12.75
CA ALA A 221 -11.13 -8.98 -13.34
C ALA A 221 -10.21 -7.80 -13.68
N ALA A 222 -10.76 -6.73 -14.26
CA ALA A 222 -10.04 -5.51 -14.61
C ALA A 222 -9.37 -4.82 -13.39
N THR A 223 -9.90 -5.04 -12.19
CA THR A 223 -9.32 -4.50 -10.95
C THR A 223 -8.34 -5.48 -10.32
N LEU A 224 -8.67 -6.78 -10.28
CA LEU A 224 -7.90 -7.76 -9.50
C LEU A 224 -6.69 -8.32 -10.25
N LEU A 225 -6.79 -8.53 -11.57
CA LEU A 225 -5.70 -9.10 -12.36
C LEU A 225 -4.44 -8.22 -12.38
N PRO A 226 -4.51 -6.88 -12.57
CA PRO A 226 -3.32 -6.03 -12.51
C PRO A 226 -2.60 -6.12 -11.16
N ILE A 227 -3.36 -6.26 -10.07
CA ILE A 227 -2.79 -6.42 -8.72
C ILE A 227 -2.06 -7.76 -8.62
N LEU A 228 -2.64 -8.84 -9.13
CA LEU A 228 -1.96 -10.14 -9.17
C LEU A 228 -0.64 -10.07 -9.96
N TYR A 229 -0.64 -9.48 -11.16
CA TYR A 229 0.58 -9.33 -11.98
C TYR A 229 1.66 -8.47 -11.31
N GLN A 230 1.23 -7.46 -10.55
CA GLN A 230 2.16 -6.58 -9.85
C GLN A 230 2.86 -7.28 -8.68
N PHE A 231 2.15 -8.14 -7.95
CA PHE A 231 2.61 -8.61 -6.64
C PHE A 231 2.88 -10.11 -6.54
N CYS A 232 2.56 -10.90 -7.55
CA CYS A 232 2.87 -12.32 -7.60
C CYS A 232 3.97 -12.59 -8.64
N LYS A 233 4.86 -13.54 -8.33
CA LYS A 233 5.97 -13.94 -9.20
C LYS A 233 5.39 -14.61 -10.45
N GLU A 234 5.92 -14.23 -11.61
CA GLU A 234 5.58 -14.91 -12.85
C GLU A 234 5.86 -16.43 -12.73
N GLY A 235 4.93 -17.25 -13.20
CA GLY A 235 4.94 -18.70 -13.04
C GLY A 235 4.43 -19.21 -11.68
N ALA A 236 4.08 -18.34 -10.73
CA ALA A 236 3.50 -18.78 -9.46
C ALA A 236 2.16 -19.50 -9.66
N VAL A 237 1.91 -20.49 -8.81
CA VAL A 237 0.63 -21.19 -8.72
C VAL A 237 -0.31 -20.38 -7.85
N ILE A 238 -1.46 -19.99 -8.40
CA ILE A 238 -2.50 -19.26 -7.67
C ILE A 238 -3.66 -20.21 -7.36
N ARG A 239 -4.11 -20.23 -6.10
CA ARG A 239 -5.33 -20.93 -5.66
C ARG A 239 -6.40 -19.94 -5.25
N SER A 240 -7.58 -20.14 -5.83
CA SER A 240 -8.80 -19.36 -5.58
C SER A 240 -9.98 -20.31 -5.45
N ASP A 241 -11.03 -19.83 -4.79
CA ASP A 241 -12.37 -20.42 -4.73
C ASP A 241 -13.11 -20.46 -6.08
N GLY A 242 -12.46 -20.01 -7.17
CA GLY A 242 -13.00 -20.10 -8.53
C GLY A 242 -13.91 -18.93 -8.89
N TRP A 243 -13.74 -17.77 -8.24
CA TRP A 243 -14.51 -16.58 -8.60
C TRP A 243 -14.36 -16.23 -10.09
N ARG A 244 -15.48 -15.89 -10.76
CA ARG A 244 -15.52 -15.65 -12.23
C ARG A 244 -14.52 -14.60 -12.71
N ALA A 245 -14.10 -13.66 -11.85
CA ALA A 245 -13.08 -12.68 -12.21
C ALA A 245 -11.73 -13.30 -12.59
N TYR A 246 -11.47 -14.55 -12.18
CA TYR A 246 -10.24 -15.29 -12.44
C TYR A 246 -10.34 -16.27 -13.59
N SER A 247 -11.48 -16.35 -14.29
CA SER A 247 -11.67 -17.26 -15.44
C SER A 247 -10.54 -17.15 -16.47
N SER A 248 -10.09 -15.93 -16.79
CA SER A 248 -8.99 -15.69 -17.74
C SER A 248 -7.61 -16.20 -17.30
N LEU A 249 -7.45 -16.61 -16.04
CA LEU A 249 -6.23 -17.25 -15.54
C LEU A 249 -6.31 -18.79 -15.64
N HIS A 250 -7.47 -19.34 -16.03
CA HIS A 250 -7.72 -20.77 -16.06
C HIS A 250 -6.98 -21.45 -17.23
N PRO A 251 -6.31 -22.59 -16.99
CA PRO A 251 -5.60 -23.33 -18.05
C PRO A 251 -6.51 -23.84 -19.18
N ASP A 252 -7.82 -23.97 -18.97
CA ASP A 252 -8.76 -24.54 -19.95
C ASP A 252 -9.47 -23.49 -20.82
N ASP A 253 -9.30 -22.19 -20.57
CA ASP A 253 -9.78 -21.12 -21.47
C ASP A 253 -8.88 -20.98 -22.74
N LYS A 254 -8.22 -22.07 -23.13
CA LYS A 254 -7.40 -22.22 -24.34
C LYS A 254 -8.27 -22.06 -25.58
N VAL A 255 -8.17 -20.90 -26.22
CA VAL A 255 -8.26 -20.86 -27.69
C VAL A 255 -6.98 -21.49 -28.21
N TYR A 256 -7.12 -22.60 -28.96
CA TYR A 256 -6.01 -23.34 -29.56
C TYR A 256 -5.16 -22.42 -30.46
N GLY A 257 -4.05 -21.93 -29.92
CA GLY A 257 -3.04 -21.17 -30.66
C GLY A 257 -2.13 -20.45 -29.67
N GLU A 258 -0.87 -20.88 -29.60
CA GLU A 258 0.21 -20.29 -28.80
C GLU A 258 0.26 -20.70 -27.30
N MET A 259 1.02 -21.77 -27.05
CA MET A 259 1.39 -22.27 -25.71
C MET A 259 2.36 -21.37 -24.91
N SER A 260 2.34 -20.03 -25.04
CA SER A 260 3.46 -19.20 -24.56
C SER A 260 3.18 -17.99 -23.67
N ASN A 261 1.94 -17.64 -23.30
CA ASN A 261 1.70 -16.31 -22.66
C ASN A 261 0.85 -16.30 -21.37
N LEU A 262 0.87 -17.35 -20.54
CA LEU A 262 0.25 -17.28 -19.21
C LEU A 262 1.30 -16.99 -18.13
N TRP A 263 1.26 -15.77 -17.58
CA TRP A 263 2.11 -15.34 -16.47
C TRP A 263 1.84 -16.10 -15.16
N PHE A 264 0.72 -16.82 -15.02
CA PHE A 264 0.37 -17.62 -13.84
C PHE A 264 -0.30 -18.93 -14.21
N THR A 265 -0.17 -19.95 -13.36
CA THR A 265 -1.02 -21.15 -13.41
C THR A 265 -2.12 -21.02 -12.35
N LEU A 266 -3.37 -20.76 -12.75
CA LEU A 266 -4.49 -20.82 -11.82
C LEU A 266 -4.90 -22.27 -11.60
N VAL A 267 -4.97 -22.67 -10.33
CA VAL A 267 -5.63 -23.90 -9.91
C VAL A 267 -6.91 -23.50 -9.22
N ILE A 268 -8.06 -23.75 -9.86
CA ILE A 268 -9.36 -23.65 -9.19
C ILE A 268 -9.40 -24.77 -8.18
N ALA A 269 -9.31 -24.39 -6.91
CA ALA A 269 -9.36 -25.35 -5.83
C ALA A 269 -10.78 -25.28 -5.27
N LEU A 270 -11.60 -26.28 -5.58
CA LEU A 270 -12.79 -26.62 -4.78
C LEU A 270 -12.30 -27.13 -3.42
N GLN A 271 -11.64 -26.27 -2.63
CA GLN A 271 -10.91 -26.71 -1.45
C GLN A 271 -11.84 -26.79 -0.26
N SER A 272 -11.83 -27.95 0.41
CA SER A 272 -12.35 -28.04 1.77
C SER A 272 -11.49 -27.17 2.69
N ILE A 273 -12.12 -26.58 3.70
CA ILE A 273 -11.54 -25.60 4.66
C ILE A 273 -10.16 -26.03 5.21
N ALA A 274 -9.86 -27.33 5.26
CA ALA A 274 -8.63 -27.89 5.79
C ALA A 274 -7.34 -27.58 4.98
N GLN A 275 -7.42 -27.05 3.76
CA GLN A 275 -6.25 -26.65 2.97
C GLN A 275 -6.01 -25.13 2.94
N HIS A 276 -6.90 -24.33 3.54
CA HIS A 276 -6.68 -22.89 3.71
C HIS A 276 -5.60 -22.66 4.75
N VAL A 277 -4.72 -21.71 4.48
CA VAL A 277 -3.66 -21.31 5.41
C VAL A 277 -4.06 -20.07 6.23
N TYR A 278 -5.27 -19.56 6.02
CA TYR A 278 -5.86 -18.41 6.72
C TYR A 278 -7.20 -18.76 7.36
#